data_AF-A0A426WXZ4-F1
#
_entry.id   AF-A0A426WXZ4-F1
#
_cell.length_a   1.000
_cell.length_b   1.000
_cell.length_c   1.000
_cell.angle_alpha   90.00
_cell.angle_beta   90.00
_cell.angle_gamma   90.00
#
_symmetry.space_group_name_H-M   'P 1'
#
loop_
_entity.id
_entity.type
_entity.pdbx_description
1 polymer ?
#
loop_
_entity_poly.entity_id
_entity_poly.type
_entity_poly.pdbx_seq_one_letter_code
_entity_poly.pdbx_strand_id
1 'polypeptide(L)'
;MKARWKGPKNSTKVWNNSLTAEEFKRGLLHPQLARELYTLPSEVLMAQAAKEMVLVVTKAEERASELQEELEKTKRERGEELLRREASEKELHEIRSHLGDAQQLLKEVRVRARKMDDELLQAVKALESARAKLPRQSIVQYKESLGFKESLKRMGQVTYEYGYWVALACFHARHPDAEVEEDPFTIHPENDLVPMERQQAFDDSVPPEP
;
A
#
# COMPACT_ATOMS: atom_id res chain seq x y z
N MET A 1 34.83 -86.33 -35.99
CA MET A 1 34.46 -84.93 -35.67
C MET A 1 34.66 -84.70 -34.19
N LYS A 2 35.49 -83.71 -33.79
CA LYS A 2 35.85 -83.43 -32.39
C LYS A 2 34.82 -82.45 -31.80
N ALA A 3 34.06 -82.88 -30.80
CA ALA A 3 33.12 -82.01 -30.10
C ALA A 3 33.89 -80.93 -29.33
N ARG A 4 33.62 -79.66 -29.64
CA ARG A 4 34.33 -78.48 -29.14
C ARG A 4 33.46 -77.71 -28.15
N TRP A 5 33.16 -78.31 -27.01
CA TRP A 5 32.53 -77.60 -25.88
C TRP A 5 33.29 -77.93 -24.59
N LYS A 6 34.30 -77.11 -24.27
CA LYS A 6 35.00 -77.18 -22.98
C LYS A 6 34.13 -76.49 -21.92
N GLY A 7 33.56 -77.29 -21.03
CA GLY A 7 33.15 -76.88 -19.68
C GLY A 7 31.94 -75.93 -19.59
N PRO A 8 30.71 -76.43 -19.74
CA PRO A 8 29.54 -75.67 -19.33
C PRO A 8 29.56 -75.51 -17.80
N LYS A 9 29.71 -74.27 -17.32
CA LYS A 9 29.63 -73.93 -15.90
C LYS A 9 28.16 -73.81 -15.49
N ASN A 10 27.75 -74.60 -14.50
CA ASN A 10 26.41 -74.56 -13.92
C ASN A 10 26.23 -73.26 -13.14
N SER A 11 25.37 -72.35 -13.60
CA SER A 11 24.97 -71.18 -12.80
C SER A 11 23.46 -71.04 -12.81
N THR A 12 22.84 -71.06 -11.64
CA THR A 12 21.37 -70.97 -11.45
C THR A 12 20.85 -69.52 -11.58
N LYS A 13 21.72 -68.56 -11.90
CA LYS A 13 21.43 -67.10 -11.92
C LYS A 13 21.16 -66.55 -13.34
N VAL A 14 20.82 -67.41 -14.31
CA VAL A 14 20.67 -67.04 -15.73
C VAL A 14 19.52 -66.05 -15.96
N TRP A 15 18.50 -66.08 -15.10
CA TRP A 15 17.29 -65.27 -15.22
C TRP A 15 17.39 -63.86 -14.61
N ASN A 16 18.49 -63.51 -13.94
CA ASN A 16 18.65 -62.22 -13.28
C ASN A 16 19.35 -61.14 -14.12
N ASN A 17 19.97 -61.50 -15.25
CA ASN A 17 20.68 -60.56 -16.12
C ASN A 17 19.99 -60.43 -17.48
N SER A 18 19.77 -59.19 -17.92
CA SER A 18 19.14 -58.87 -19.21
C SER A 18 19.91 -59.41 -20.43
N LEU A 19 21.24 -59.47 -20.32
CA LEU A 19 22.17 -59.92 -21.37
C LEU A 19 22.02 -61.41 -21.72
N THR A 20 21.90 -62.30 -20.72
CA THR A 20 21.72 -63.74 -20.94
C THR A 20 20.33 -64.10 -21.46
N ALA A 21 19.31 -63.28 -21.17
CA ALA A 21 17.97 -63.43 -21.74
C ALA A 21 17.93 -63.03 -23.22
N GLU A 22 18.74 -62.06 -23.64
CA GLU A 22 18.86 -61.61 -25.04
C GLU A 22 19.59 -62.64 -25.91
N GLU A 23 20.62 -63.32 -25.37
CA GLU A 23 21.32 -64.42 -26.05
C GLU A 23 20.42 -65.65 -26.30
N PHE A 24 19.53 -65.98 -25.35
CA PHE A 24 18.52 -67.01 -25.53
C PHE A 24 17.51 -66.65 -26.63
N LYS A 25 17.05 -65.39 -26.67
CA LYS A 25 16.17 -64.88 -27.75
C LYS A 25 16.82 -64.98 -29.14
N ARG A 26 18.16 -64.95 -29.24
CA ARG A 26 18.90 -65.13 -30.50
C ARG A 26 19.08 -66.61 -30.91
N GLY A 27 18.42 -67.55 -30.24
CA GLY A 27 18.39 -68.97 -30.62
C GLY A 27 19.58 -69.80 -30.13
N LEU A 28 20.39 -69.27 -29.20
CA LEU A 28 21.45 -70.05 -28.55
C LEU A 28 20.82 -71.00 -27.52
N LEU A 29 20.80 -72.31 -27.83
CA LEU A 29 20.35 -73.32 -26.87
C LEU A 29 21.22 -73.25 -25.61
N HIS A 30 20.57 -73.07 -24.47
CA HIS A 30 21.23 -73.05 -23.18
C HIS A 30 22.02 -74.37 -23.02
N PRO A 31 23.34 -74.36 -22.74
CA PRO A 31 24.16 -75.58 -22.71
C PRO A 31 23.64 -76.68 -21.77
N GLN A 32 22.87 -76.31 -20.73
CA GLN A 32 22.16 -77.24 -19.86
C GLN A 32 20.94 -77.87 -20.56
N LEU A 33 20.12 -77.06 -21.24
CA LEU A 33 18.95 -77.53 -22.00
C LEU A 33 19.37 -78.47 -23.15
N ALA A 34 20.46 -78.13 -23.85
CA ALA A 34 21.03 -78.98 -24.90
C ALA A 34 21.51 -80.33 -24.36
N ARG A 35 22.12 -80.37 -23.16
CA ARG A 35 22.54 -81.63 -22.53
C ARG A 35 21.33 -82.45 -22.05
N GLU A 36 20.38 -81.81 -21.39
CA GLU A 36 19.15 -82.44 -20.88
C GLU A 36 18.36 -83.12 -21.99
N LEU A 37 18.21 -82.46 -23.16
CA LEU A 37 17.54 -83.00 -24.35
C LEU A 37 18.15 -84.31 -24.90
N TYR A 38 19.45 -84.55 -24.73
CA TYR A 38 20.13 -85.76 -25.21
C TYR A 38 20.34 -86.84 -24.13
N THR A 39 20.15 -86.51 -22.85
CA THR A 39 20.42 -87.43 -21.73
C THR A 39 19.18 -87.87 -20.95
N LEU A 40 18.09 -87.11 -21.00
CA LEU A 40 16.87 -87.38 -20.24
C LEU A 40 15.74 -87.88 -21.16
N PRO A 41 14.91 -88.86 -20.72
CA PRO A 41 13.68 -89.22 -21.41
C PRO A 41 12.69 -88.05 -21.54
N SER A 42 11.85 -88.06 -22.58
CA SER A 42 10.90 -86.98 -22.87
C SER A 42 9.95 -86.66 -21.70
N GLU A 43 9.53 -87.66 -20.93
CA GLU A 43 8.64 -87.52 -19.77
C GLU A 43 9.26 -86.63 -18.68
N VAL A 44 10.56 -86.79 -18.42
CA VAL A 44 11.30 -86.01 -17.42
C VAL A 44 11.44 -84.55 -17.86
N LEU A 45 11.68 -84.33 -19.15
CA LEU A 45 11.77 -82.99 -19.74
C LEU A 45 10.44 -82.25 -19.68
N MET A 46 9.32 -82.94 -19.95
CA MET A 46 7.98 -82.35 -19.84
C MET A 46 7.64 -82.01 -18.39
N ALA A 47 8.01 -82.87 -17.43
CA ALA A 47 7.80 -82.59 -16.01
C ALA A 47 8.63 -81.38 -15.53
N GLN A 48 9.89 -81.24 -15.97
CA GLN A 48 10.73 -80.09 -15.66
C GLN A 48 10.21 -78.80 -16.31
N ALA A 49 9.79 -78.85 -17.57
CA ALA A 49 9.18 -77.71 -18.25
C ALA A 49 7.89 -77.26 -17.55
N ALA A 50 7.02 -78.21 -17.17
CA ALA A 50 5.81 -77.92 -16.42
C ALA A 50 6.13 -77.27 -15.06
N LYS A 51 7.15 -77.77 -14.33
CA LYS A 51 7.59 -77.18 -13.07
C LYS A 51 8.11 -75.75 -13.22
N GLU A 52 8.93 -75.48 -14.23
CA GLU A 52 9.45 -74.14 -14.51
C GLU A 52 8.33 -73.18 -14.95
N MET A 53 7.37 -73.64 -15.77
CA MET A 53 6.20 -72.84 -16.13
C MET A 53 5.37 -72.47 -14.91
N VAL A 54 5.09 -73.44 -14.02
CA VAL A 54 4.37 -73.16 -12.76
C VAL A 54 5.15 -72.14 -11.92
N LEU A 55 6.47 -72.29 -11.77
CA LEU A 55 7.30 -71.33 -11.02
C LEU A 55 7.29 -69.92 -11.61
N VAL A 56 7.28 -69.79 -12.94
CA VAL A 56 7.20 -68.48 -13.61
C VAL A 56 5.82 -67.87 -13.43
N VAL A 57 4.76 -68.68 -13.52
CA VAL A 57 3.38 -68.24 -13.30
C VAL A 57 3.19 -67.75 -11.88
N THR A 58 3.62 -68.50 -10.85
CA THR A 58 3.46 -68.07 -9.45
C THR A 58 4.23 -66.79 -9.13
N LYS A 59 5.45 -66.62 -9.67
CA LYS A 59 6.22 -65.38 -9.53
C LYS A 59 5.59 -64.19 -10.26
N ALA A 60 4.94 -64.43 -11.39
CA ALA A 60 4.22 -63.40 -12.12
C ALA A 60 2.95 -62.98 -11.36
N GLU A 61 2.23 -63.93 -10.75
CA GLU A 61 1.06 -63.69 -9.92
C GLU A 61 1.39 -62.91 -8.64
N GLU A 62 2.50 -63.23 -7.98
CA GLU A 62 3.00 -62.50 -6.80
C GLU A 62 3.28 -61.03 -7.17
N ARG A 63 4.02 -60.78 -8.25
CA ARG A 63 4.30 -59.42 -8.74
C ARG A 63 3.04 -58.67 -9.19
N ALA A 64 2.08 -59.37 -9.79
CA ALA A 64 0.81 -58.77 -10.17
C ALA A 64 0.01 -58.33 -8.94
N SER A 65 0.06 -59.12 -7.85
CA SER A 65 -0.58 -58.80 -6.57
C SER A 65 0.07 -57.59 -5.89
N GLU A 66 1.40 -57.53 -5.85
CA GLU A 66 2.14 -56.37 -5.33
C GLU A 66 1.81 -55.08 -6.11
N LEU A 67 1.83 -55.15 -7.45
CA LEU A 67 1.48 -54.00 -8.29
C LEU A 67 0.03 -53.56 -8.12
N GLN A 68 -0.89 -54.50 -7.90
CA GLN A 68 -2.29 -54.21 -7.63
C GLN A 68 -2.45 -53.48 -6.28
N GLU A 69 -1.74 -53.91 -5.25
CA GLU A 69 -1.75 -53.25 -3.94
C GLU A 69 -1.22 -51.81 -4.01
N GLU A 70 -0.10 -51.59 -4.69
CA GLU A 70 0.46 -50.25 -4.94
C GLU A 70 -0.51 -49.36 -5.76
N LEU A 71 -1.23 -49.95 -6.72
CA LEU A 71 -2.26 -49.22 -7.47
C LEU A 71 -3.42 -48.78 -6.57
N GLU A 72 -3.90 -49.65 -5.69
CA GLU A 72 -4.97 -49.30 -4.76
C GLU A 72 -4.52 -48.27 -3.72
N LYS A 73 -3.26 -48.35 -3.26
CA LYS A 73 -2.65 -47.36 -2.39
C LYS A 73 -2.57 -45.99 -3.05
N THR A 74 -2.02 -45.91 -4.26
CA THR A 74 -1.92 -44.64 -5.00
C THR A 74 -3.28 -44.05 -5.37
N LYS A 75 -4.30 -44.89 -5.62
CA LYS A 75 -5.69 -44.43 -5.80
C LYS A 75 -6.24 -43.79 -4.52
N ARG A 76 -5.98 -44.39 -3.36
CA ARG A 76 -6.39 -43.84 -2.06
C ARG A 76 -5.72 -42.49 -1.80
N GLU A 77 -4.40 -42.43 -1.94
CA GLU A 77 -3.60 -41.21 -1.74
C GLU A 77 -4.08 -40.07 -2.65
N ARG A 78 -4.33 -40.36 -3.94
CA ARG A 78 -4.90 -39.37 -4.88
C ARG A 78 -6.27 -38.86 -4.45
N GLY A 79 -7.11 -39.71 -3.87
CA GLY A 79 -8.41 -39.29 -3.34
C GLY A 79 -8.27 -38.31 -2.19
N GLU A 80 -7.35 -38.57 -1.27
CA GLU A 80 -7.04 -37.69 -0.14
C GLU A 80 -6.45 -36.34 -0.61
N GLU A 81 -5.54 -36.37 -1.59
CA GLU A 81 -4.99 -35.16 -2.20
C GLU A 81 -6.05 -34.32 -2.91
N LEU A 82 -7.01 -34.95 -3.58
CA LEU A 82 -8.13 -34.25 -4.22
C LEU A 82 -9.01 -33.54 -3.18
N LEU A 83 -9.34 -34.20 -2.07
CA LEU A 83 -10.10 -33.58 -0.99
C LEU A 83 -9.33 -32.41 -0.36
N ARG A 84 -8.02 -32.57 -0.14
CA ARG A 84 -7.17 -31.50 0.37
C ARG A 84 -7.09 -30.31 -0.59
N ARG A 85 -7.03 -30.57 -1.89
CA ARG A 85 -7.05 -29.55 -2.94
C ARG A 85 -8.40 -28.84 -3.00
N GLU A 86 -9.50 -29.57 -2.89
CA GLU A 86 -10.84 -28.97 -2.89
C GLU A 86 -11.02 -28.04 -1.67
N ALA A 87 -10.51 -28.45 -0.50
CA ALA A 87 -10.52 -27.61 0.70
C ALA A 87 -9.71 -26.31 0.50
N SER A 88 -8.49 -26.39 -0.05
CA SER A 88 -7.69 -25.19 -0.29
C SER A 88 -8.26 -24.30 -1.41
N GLU A 89 -8.93 -24.87 -2.42
CA GLU A 89 -9.63 -24.11 -3.45
C GLU A 89 -10.81 -23.30 -2.86
N LYS A 90 -11.53 -23.86 -1.87
CA LYS A 90 -12.58 -23.14 -1.12
C LYS A 90 -12.01 -21.97 -0.32
N GLU A 91 -10.92 -22.19 0.42
CA GLU A 91 -10.22 -21.12 1.16
C GLU A 91 -9.73 -20.00 0.23
N LEU A 92 -9.15 -20.36 -0.93
CA LEU A 92 -8.75 -19.37 -1.94
C LEU A 92 -9.93 -18.59 -2.52
N HIS A 93 -11.11 -19.19 -2.60
CA HIS A 93 -12.31 -18.48 -3.03
C HIS A 93 -12.75 -17.44 -1.99
N GLU A 94 -12.77 -17.80 -0.71
CA GLU A 94 -13.10 -16.90 0.40
C GLU A 94 -12.11 -15.73 0.53
N ILE A 95 -10.80 -15.99 0.42
CA ILE A 95 -9.80 -14.93 0.41
C ILE A 95 -10.00 -13.98 -0.79
N ARG A 96 -10.34 -14.54 -1.97
CA ARG A 96 -10.64 -13.72 -3.16
C ARG A 96 -11.88 -12.86 -2.98
N SER A 97 -12.93 -13.35 -2.33
CA SER A 97 -14.11 -12.53 -2.02
C SER A 97 -13.75 -11.40 -1.06
N HIS A 98 -13.03 -11.70 0.03
CA HIS A 98 -12.59 -10.66 0.98
C HIS A 98 -11.69 -9.60 0.34
N LEU A 99 -10.81 -10.00 -0.58
CA LEU A 99 -10.02 -9.05 -1.36
C LEU A 99 -10.92 -8.14 -2.22
N GLY A 100 -11.96 -8.70 -2.83
CA GLY A 100 -12.98 -7.94 -3.56
C GLY A 100 -13.67 -6.90 -2.67
N ASP A 101 -14.11 -7.30 -1.48
CA ASP A 101 -14.77 -6.42 -0.50
C ASP A 101 -13.82 -5.29 -0.05
N ALA A 102 -12.58 -5.63 0.29
CA ALA A 102 -11.57 -4.65 0.69
C ALA A 102 -11.27 -3.63 -0.43
N GLN A 103 -11.21 -4.08 -1.68
CA GLN A 103 -11.04 -3.19 -2.83
C GLN A 103 -12.24 -2.26 -3.02
N GLN A 104 -13.46 -2.74 -2.78
CA GLN A 104 -14.67 -1.91 -2.84
C GLN A 104 -14.68 -0.84 -1.75
N LEU A 105 -14.37 -1.22 -0.50
CA LEU A 105 -14.25 -0.28 0.63
C LEU A 105 -13.20 0.80 0.35
N LEU A 106 -12.05 0.42 -0.20
CA LEU A 106 -11.00 1.37 -0.55
C LEU A 106 -11.44 2.37 -1.63
N LYS A 107 -12.23 1.94 -2.61
CA LYS A 107 -12.84 2.86 -3.60
C LYS A 107 -13.82 3.81 -2.92
N GLU A 108 -14.65 3.33 -2.01
CA GLU A 108 -15.60 4.17 -1.27
C GLU A 108 -14.89 5.22 -0.41
N VAL A 109 -13.88 4.82 0.36
CA VAL A 109 -13.09 5.73 1.18
C VAL A 109 -12.40 6.79 0.33
N ARG A 110 -11.87 6.44 -0.85
CA ARG A 110 -11.28 7.41 -1.78
C ARG A 110 -12.29 8.44 -2.28
N VAL A 111 -13.51 8.01 -2.58
CA VAL A 111 -14.58 8.93 -3.00
C VAL A 111 -14.97 9.86 -1.85
N ARG A 112 -15.10 9.34 -0.63
CA ARG A 112 -15.37 10.15 0.57
C ARG A 112 -14.25 11.16 0.85
N ALA A 113 -12.99 10.75 0.72
CA ALA A 113 -11.83 11.64 0.90
C ALA A 113 -11.87 12.82 -0.07
N ARG A 114 -12.07 12.55 -1.37
CA ARG A 114 -12.21 13.61 -2.38
C ARG A 114 -13.33 14.59 -2.07
N LYS A 115 -14.46 14.08 -1.57
CA LYS A 115 -15.59 14.93 -1.16
C LYS A 115 -15.22 15.86 0.00
N MET A 116 -14.52 15.36 1.02
CA MET A 116 -14.05 16.20 2.13
C MET A 116 -13.02 17.23 1.67
N ASP A 117 -12.14 16.86 0.73
CA ASP A 117 -11.18 17.80 0.13
C ASP A 117 -11.90 18.94 -0.62
N ASP A 118 -12.96 18.63 -1.36
CA ASP A 118 -13.79 19.63 -2.04
C ASP A 118 -14.51 20.57 -1.04
N GLU A 119 -15.05 20.00 0.05
CA GLU A 119 -15.67 20.77 1.14
C GLU A 119 -14.66 21.69 1.85
N LEU A 120 -13.44 21.19 2.11
CA LEU A 120 -12.34 21.98 2.67
C LEU A 120 -11.94 23.11 1.72
N LEU A 121 -11.83 22.84 0.42
CA LEU A 121 -11.52 23.84 -0.58
C LEU A 121 -12.60 24.95 -0.63
N GLN A 122 -13.87 24.58 -0.49
CA GLN A 122 -14.97 25.53 -0.40
C GLN A 122 -14.87 26.40 0.88
N ALA A 123 -14.59 25.79 2.03
CA ALA A 123 -14.43 26.50 3.30
C ALA A 123 -13.24 27.48 3.27
N VAL A 124 -12.11 27.07 2.70
CA VAL A 124 -10.92 27.93 2.53
C VAL A 124 -11.26 29.14 1.67
N LYS A 125 -11.93 28.95 0.53
CA LYS A 125 -12.38 30.07 -0.33
C LYS A 125 -13.31 31.02 0.41
N ALA A 126 -14.24 30.50 1.21
CA ALA A 126 -15.13 31.33 2.02
C ALA A 126 -14.35 32.16 3.06
N LEU A 127 -13.40 31.54 3.76
CA LEU A 127 -12.54 32.20 4.73
C LEU A 127 -11.67 33.29 4.09
N GLU A 128 -11.04 33.02 2.95
CA GLU A 128 -10.28 34.01 2.20
C GLU A 128 -11.16 35.20 1.79
N SER A 129 -12.38 34.92 1.33
CA SER A 129 -13.34 35.97 0.98
C SER A 129 -13.73 36.83 2.19
N ALA A 130 -13.92 36.22 3.36
CA ALA A 130 -14.22 36.93 4.60
C ALA A 130 -13.03 37.78 5.05
N ARG A 131 -11.82 37.22 5.02
CA ARG A 131 -10.57 37.93 5.33
C ARG A 131 -10.33 39.13 4.41
N ALA A 132 -10.76 39.08 3.16
CA ALA A 132 -10.67 40.22 2.25
C ALA A 132 -11.69 41.33 2.54
N LYS A 133 -12.85 40.98 3.12
CA LYS A 133 -13.95 41.91 3.43
C LYS A 133 -13.81 42.58 4.79
N LEU A 134 -13.37 41.85 5.81
CA LEU A 134 -13.27 42.34 7.19
C LEU A 134 -12.41 43.62 7.32
N PRO A 135 -11.20 43.72 6.74
CA PRO A 135 -10.40 44.94 6.80
C PRO A 135 -11.06 46.12 6.09
N ARG A 136 -11.78 45.86 4.99
CA ARG A 136 -12.48 46.93 4.28
C ARG A 136 -13.60 47.51 5.14
N GLN A 137 -14.35 46.66 5.83
CA GLN A 137 -15.41 47.07 6.74
C GLN A 137 -14.84 47.79 7.97
N SER A 138 -13.80 47.25 8.59
CA SER A 138 -13.20 47.86 9.78
C SER A 138 -12.57 49.23 9.48
N ILE A 139 -11.92 49.40 8.32
CA ILE A 139 -11.39 50.71 7.89
C ILE A 139 -12.52 51.73 7.71
N VAL A 140 -13.64 51.33 7.11
CA VAL A 140 -14.79 52.23 6.94
C VAL A 140 -15.36 52.62 8.30
N GLN A 141 -15.59 51.66 9.19
CA GLN A 141 -16.09 51.92 10.55
C GLN A 141 -15.12 52.80 11.35
N TYR A 142 -13.82 52.55 11.26
CA TYR A 142 -12.79 53.37 11.92
C TYR A 142 -12.83 54.82 11.44
N LYS A 143 -12.94 55.04 10.12
CA LYS A 143 -13.06 56.40 9.56
C LYS A 143 -14.33 57.12 10.00
N GLU A 144 -15.39 56.38 10.31
CA GLU A 144 -16.65 56.95 10.79
C GLU A 144 -16.66 57.21 12.30
N SER A 145 -15.73 56.61 13.06
CA SER A 145 -15.62 56.73 14.51
C SER A 145 -15.39 58.18 14.96
N LEU A 146 -15.88 58.51 16.16
CA LEU A 146 -15.75 59.85 16.74
C LEU A 146 -14.28 60.21 16.97
N GLY A 147 -13.50 59.30 17.54
CA GLY A 147 -12.07 59.51 17.82
C GLY A 147 -11.26 59.83 16.56
N PHE A 148 -11.56 59.18 15.43
CA PHE A 148 -10.92 59.51 14.15
C PHE A 148 -11.30 60.90 13.63
N LYS A 149 -12.57 61.29 13.75
CA LYS A 149 -13.02 62.63 13.35
C LYS A 149 -12.41 63.72 14.24
N GLU A 150 -12.29 63.47 15.54
CA GLU A 150 -11.67 64.40 16.49
C GLU A 150 -10.15 64.51 16.27
N SER A 151 -9.48 63.39 15.96
CA SER A 151 -8.06 63.42 15.63
C SER A 151 -7.81 64.24 14.36
N LEU A 152 -8.66 64.12 13.33
CA LEU A 152 -8.59 64.97 12.13
C LEU A 152 -8.76 66.46 12.46
N LYS A 153 -9.69 66.83 13.36
CA LYS A 153 -9.84 68.22 13.81
C LYS A 153 -8.58 68.73 14.51
N ARG A 154 -8.02 67.94 15.42
CA ARG A 154 -6.74 68.28 16.11
C ARG A 154 -5.58 68.41 15.13
N MET A 155 -5.48 67.50 14.15
CA MET A 155 -4.43 67.55 13.13
C MET A 155 -4.54 68.81 12.24
N GLY A 156 -5.77 69.20 11.89
CA GLY A 156 -6.04 70.44 11.17
C GLY A 156 -5.63 71.69 11.97
N GLN A 157 -5.88 71.70 13.28
CA GLN A 157 -5.44 72.79 14.17
C GLN A 157 -3.91 72.89 14.21
N VAL A 158 -3.20 71.80 14.48
CA VAL A 158 -1.74 71.79 14.57
C VAL A 158 -1.08 72.24 13.25
N THR A 159 -1.64 71.84 12.10
CA THR A 159 -1.11 72.27 10.80
C THR A 159 -1.40 73.74 10.50
N TYR A 160 -2.57 74.25 10.90
CA TYR A 160 -2.90 75.66 10.79
C TYR A 160 -2.03 76.53 11.71
N GLU A 161 -1.87 76.13 12.98
CA GLU A 161 -0.97 76.74 13.95
C GLU A 161 0.46 76.82 13.41
N TYR A 162 1.01 75.69 12.93
CA TYR A 162 2.35 75.66 12.36
C TYR A 162 2.49 76.62 11.17
N GLY A 163 1.51 76.63 10.25
CA GLY A 163 1.51 77.55 9.11
C GLY A 163 1.43 79.02 9.55
N TYR A 164 0.64 79.32 10.58
CA TYR A 164 0.51 80.64 11.18
C TYR A 164 1.84 81.10 11.80
N TRP A 165 2.48 80.28 12.61
CA TRP A 165 3.79 80.60 13.20
C TRP A 165 4.85 80.90 12.14
N VAL A 166 4.90 80.10 11.06
CA VAL A 166 5.81 80.34 9.95
C VAL A 166 5.49 81.66 9.24
N ALA A 167 4.22 81.94 8.96
CA ALA A 167 3.79 83.18 8.33
C ALA A 167 4.09 84.41 9.20
N LEU A 168 3.86 84.31 10.51
CA LEU A 168 4.14 85.34 11.50
C LEU A 168 5.64 85.65 11.57
N ALA A 169 6.48 84.62 11.62
CA ALA A 169 7.94 84.79 11.55
C ALA A 169 8.39 85.48 10.24
N CYS A 170 7.79 85.09 9.10
CA CYS A 170 8.07 85.74 7.82
C CYS A 170 7.63 87.21 7.77
N PHE A 171 6.49 87.53 8.41
CA PHE A 171 5.96 88.89 8.50
C PHE A 171 6.89 89.79 9.32
N HIS A 172 7.27 89.36 10.52
CA HIS A 172 8.21 90.12 11.37
C HIS A 172 9.58 90.32 10.70
N ALA A 173 10.05 89.34 9.91
CA ALA A 173 11.29 89.49 9.14
C ALA A 173 11.21 90.58 8.07
N ARG A 174 10.00 90.89 7.56
CA ARG A 174 9.78 91.92 6.52
C ARG A 174 9.36 93.28 7.09
N HIS A 175 8.70 93.28 8.25
CA HIS A 175 8.15 94.47 8.89
C HIS A 175 8.48 94.45 10.39
N PRO A 176 9.72 94.83 10.79
CA PRO A 176 10.21 94.66 12.15
C PRO A 176 9.49 95.50 13.21
N ASP A 177 8.92 96.65 12.80
CA ASP A 177 8.30 97.63 13.71
C ASP A 177 6.76 97.53 13.73
N ALA A 178 6.18 96.54 13.05
CA ALA A 178 4.72 96.36 12.99
C ALA A 178 4.24 95.47 14.15
N GLU A 179 3.36 96.00 15.00
CA GLU A 179 2.69 95.22 16.05
C GLU A 179 1.60 94.33 15.44
N VAL A 180 1.62 93.04 15.81
CA VAL A 180 0.55 92.09 15.49
C VAL A 180 -0.32 91.92 16.73
N GLU A 181 -1.63 92.09 16.57
CA GLU A 181 -2.64 91.87 17.63
C GLU A 181 -2.62 90.41 18.12
N GLU A 182 -2.95 90.20 19.40
CA GLU A 182 -2.76 88.96 20.19
C GLU A 182 -2.80 87.66 19.39
N ASP A 183 -1.80 86.80 19.63
CA ASP A 183 -1.72 85.49 19.00
C ASP A 183 -2.93 84.61 19.40
N PRO A 184 -3.80 84.24 18.45
CA PRO A 184 -4.97 83.40 18.72
C PRO A 184 -4.62 82.02 19.29
N PHE A 185 -3.35 81.61 19.24
CA PHE A 185 -2.85 80.31 19.69
C PHE A 185 -2.00 80.36 20.96
N THR A 186 -1.80 81.55 21.55
CA THR A 186 -1.17 81.64 22.88
C THR A 186 -2.09 81.03 23.94
N ILE A 187 -1.61 79.99 24.64
CA ILE A 187 -2.37 79.31 25.70
C ILE A 187 -2.47 80.26 26.90
N HIS A 188 -3.67 80.79 27.13
CA HIS A 188 -3.97 81.55 28.35
C HIS A 188 -4.00 80.63 29.59
N PRO A 189 -3.54 81.10 30.76
CA PRO A 189 -3.51 80.29 31.99
C PRO A 189 -4.89 79.82 32.48
N GLU A 190 -6.01 80.43 32.03
CA GLU A 190 -7.35 79.88 32.27
C GLU A 190 -7.63 78.57 31.51
N ASN A 191 -6.96 78.31 30.38
CA ASN A 191 -7.15 77.11 29.56
C ASN A 191 -6.44 75.87 30.13
N ASP A 192 -5.50 76.04 31.06
CA ASP A 192 -4.85 74.94 31.81
C ASP A 192 -5.81 74.20 32.76
N LEU A 193 -6.99 74.78 33.04
CA LEU A 193 -8.03 74.16 33.87
C LEU A 193 -8.92 73.18 33.09
N VAL A 194 -8.77 73.10 31.77
CA VAL A 194 -9.47 72.12 30.93
C VAL A 194 -8.66 70.82 30.96
N PRO A 195 -9.20 69.70 31.50
CA PRO A 195 -8.43 68.47 31.66
C PRO A 195 -8.12 67.89 30.28
N MET A 196 -6.87 68.05 29.84
CA MET A 196 -6.34 67.34 28.68
C MET A 196 -6.02 65.90 29.11
N GLU A 197 -6.86 64.96 28.70
CA GLU A 197 -6.70 63.53 29.00
C GLU A 197 -5.39 63.01 28.41
N ARG A 198 -4.35 62.86 29.26
CA ARG A 198 -2.98 62.57 28.82
C ARG A 198 -2.76 61.11 28.39
N GLN A 199 -3.74 60.23 28.66
CA GLN A 199 -3.63 58.80 28.41
C GLN A 199 -5.02 58.22 28.10
N GLN A 200 -5.30 58.04 26.82
CA GLN A 200 -6.35 57.11 26.40
C GLN A 200 -5.70 55.74 26.27
N ALA A 201 -6.05 54.80 27.15
CA ALA A 201 -5.61 53.42 27.01
C ALA A 201 -6.22 52.85 25.72
N PHE A 202 -5.38 52.46 24.77
CA PHE A 202 -5.76 51.69 23.59
C PHE A 202 -6.04 50.25 24.02
N ASP A 203 -7.09 50.03 24.81
CA ASP A 203 -7.55 48.68 25.12
C ASP A 203 -8.62 48.28 24.09
N ASP A 204 -8.22 47.47 23.12
CA ASP A 204 -9.08 46.89 22.07
C ASP A 204 -9.87 45.65 22.56
N SER A 205 -10.01 45.48 23.88
CA SER A 205 -10.78 44.37 24.45
C SER A 205 -12.26 44.47 24.06
N VAL A 206 -12.78 43.38 23.48
CA VAL A 206 -14.17 43.21 23.02
C VAL A 206 -15.15 43.52 24.16
N PRO A 207 -16.21 44.34 23.95
CA PRO A 207 -17.17 44.63 25.01
C PRO A 207 -17.97 43.37 25.37
N PRO A 208 -18.37 43.19 26.65
CA PRO A 208 -19.16 42.03 27.04
C PRO A 208 -20.57 42.11 26.43
N GLU A 209 -21.04 40.99 25.89
CA GLU A 209 -22.41 40.83 25.39
C GLU A 209 -23.45 40.84 26.53
N PRO A 210 -24.69 41.30 26.25
CA PRO A 210 -25.76 41.43 27.24
C PRO A 210 -26.35 40.10 27.73
#